data_AF-A0A3S0USU3-F1
#
_entry.id   AF-A0A3S0USU3-F1
#
_cell.length_a   1.000
_cell.length_b   1.000
_cell.length_c   1.000
_cell.angle_alpha   90.00
_cell.angle_beta   90.00
_cell.angle_gamma   90.00
#
_symmetry.space_group_name_H-M   'P 1'
#
loop_
_entity.id
_entity.type
_entity.pdbx_description
1 polymer ?
#
loop_
_entity_poly.entity_id
_entity_poly.type
_entity_poly.pdbx_seq_one_letter_code
_entity_poly.pdbx_strand_id
1 'polypeptide(L)'
;MKWKENRKKKIKKHSIFSTVHTGFDDEKSTEKRPVIANKLGVIELDNIPEYIKKDGKLTNFVNKLLILITSYYDISDNIEIMVLGDGAPWIKNIAKFIQEYFPKNKVHYTIDKFHLTKRFKDLFPFQHKNKLNKKAYNDAISYFYDGKYKELLNCLESATSFIRETKIKLLKETIRLIKNNEDGVKNQSLSKIILVVILRVIYRIISHYCKGVLVKKATYHEKTLKNKLNTSMSNFKNKINLFNTNEPLEENKINYSVNNFVNNNLQTNLYVY
;
A
#
# COMPACT_ATOMS: atom_id res chain seq x y z
N MET A 1 -41.48 -21.21 -26.03
CA MET A 1 -40.08 -21.57 -25.71
C MET A 1 -39.29 -20.30 -25.34
N LYS A 2 -39.39 -19.84 -24.08
CA LYS A 2 -38.72 -18.62 -23.58
C LYS A 2 -37.43 -18.99 -22.84
N TRP A 3 -36.30 -19.03 -23.55
CA TRP A 3 -34.97 -19.32 -22.97
C TRP A 3 -33.91 -18.27 -23.37
N LYS A 4 -34.31 -17.03 -23.67
CA LYS A 4 -33.40 -15.99 -24.17
C LYS A 4 -33.46 -14.64 -23.44
N GLU A 5 -33.85 -14.59 -22.18
CA GLU A 5 -33.74 -13.35 -21.39
C GLU A 5 -33.32 -13.64 -19.95
N ASN A 6 -32.00 -13.77 -19.73
CA ASN A 6 -31.31 -13.45 -18.47
C ASN A 6 -29.83 -13.87 -18.55
N ARG A 7 -29.09 -13.39 -19.56
CA ARG A 7 -27.63 -13.36 -19.43
C ARG A 7 -27.30 -12.28 -18.40
N LYS A 8 -27.22 -12.67 -17.11
CA LYS A 8 -26.75 -11.80 -16.01
C LYS A 8 -25.57 -10.96 -16.53
N LYS A 9 -25.74 -9.63 -16.60
CA LYS A 9 -24.66 -8.71 -17.00
C LYS A 9 -23.42 -9.08 -16.19
N LYS A 10 -22.32 -9.45 -16.87
CA LYS A 10 -21.04 -9.73 -16.21
C LYS A 10 -20.49 -8.41 -15.67
N ILE A 11 -20.81 -8.10 -14.42
CA ILE A 11 -20.31 -6.92 -13.73
C ILE A 11 -18.84 -7.17 -13.35
N LYS A 12 -17.93 -6.33 -13.85
CA LYS A 12 -16.53 -6.33 -13.41
C LYS A 12 -16.43 -5.63 -12.05
N LYS A 13 -16.56 -6.41 -10.97
CA LYS A 13 -16.21 -5.95 -9.63
C LYS A 13 -14.70 -5.90 -9.47
N HIS A 14 -14.26 -4.93 -8.69
CA HIS A 14 -12.89 -4.65 -8.33
C HIS A 14 -12.76 -4.80 -6.82
N SER A 15 -11.54 -4.85 -6.30
CA SER A 15 -11.31 -5.02 -4.87
C SER A 15 -10.38 -3.95 -4.33
N ILE A 16 -10.71 -3.39 -3.18
CA ILE A 16 -9.77 -2.59 -2.37
C ILE A 16 -9.26 -3.49 -1.26
N PHE A 17 -7.95 -3.45 -1.05
CA PHE A 17 -7.27 -4.19 -0.01
C PHE A 17 -6.44 -3.24 0.85
N SER A 18 -6.53 -3.40 2.17
CA SER A 18 -5.61 -2.80 3.13
C SER A 18 -4.91 -3.86 3.96
N THR A 19 -3.67 -3.61 4.34
CA THR A 19 -3.05 -4.25 5.51
C THR A 19 -2.61 -3.21 6.51
N VAL A 20 -2.77 -3.51 7.78
CA VAL A 20 -2.23 -2.75 8.90
C VAL A 20 -1.16 -3.59 9.57
N HIS A 21 -0.06 -3.00 10.03
CA HIS A 21 0.99 -3.67 10.81
C HIS A 21 1.80 -2.66 11.64
N THR A 22 2.60 -3.15 12.58
CA THR A 22 3.43 -2.29 13.45
C THR A 22 4.92 -2.29 13.12
N GLY A 23 5.26 -2.75 11.91
CA GLY A 23 6.63 -2.73 11.40
C GLY A 23 7.18 -4.14 11.21
N PHE A 24 8.45 -4.33 11.52
CA PHE A 24 9.12 -5.62 11.42
C PHE A 24 9.13 -6.34 12.77
N ASP A 25 9.11 -7.66 12.73
CA ASP A 25 9.28 -8.54 13.88
C ASP A 25 10.78 -8.72 14.06
N ASP A 26 11.41 -8.01 15.00
CA ASP A 26 12.88 -8.00 15.16
C ASP A 26 13.44 -9.39 15.51
N GLU A 27 12.68 -10.22 16.21
CA GLU A 27 13.09 -11.58 16.57
C GLU A 27 13.11 -12.52 15.36
N LYS A 28 12.14 -12.37 14.45
CA LYS A 28 12.02 -13.23 13.26
C LYS A 28 12.69 -12.66 12.02
N SER A 29 12.96 -11.36 12.01
CA SER A 29 13.53 -10.67 10.86
C SER A 29 15.02 -10.91 10.76
N THR A 30 15.49 -11.04 9.53
CA THR A 30 16.92 -11.00 9.20
C THR A 30 17.12 -9.97 8.11
N GLU A 31 18.37 -9.51 7.91
CA GLU A 31 18.71 -8.57 6.84
C GLU A 31 18.19 -9.01 5.47
N LYS A 32 18.24 -10.32 5.18
CA LYS A 32 17.81 -10.89 3.89
C LYS A 32 16.32 -11.24 3.85
N ARG A 33 15.68 -11.41 5.00
CA ARG A 33 14.28 -11.85 5.12
C ARG A 33 13.59 -11.07 6.24
N PRO A 34 13.12 -9.85 5.95
CA PRO A 34 12.31 -9.10 6.89
C PRO A 34 10.94 -9.78 7.07
N VAL A 35 10.48 -9.85 8.31
CA VAL A 35 9.17 -10.40 8.68
C VAL A 35 8.32 -9.28 9.27
N ILE A 36 7.09 -9.10 8.78
CA ILE A 36 6.21 -8.03 9.26
C ILE A 36 5.52 -8.48 10.55
N ALA A 37 5.58 -7.67 11.60
CA ALA A 37 4.92 -7.92 12.89
C ALA A 37 3.43 -7.54 12.88
N ASN A 38 2.63 -8.28 13.64
CA ASN A 38 1.23 -7.97 13.98
C ASN A 38 0.37 -7.53 12.79
N LYS A 39 0.55 -8.20 11.66
CA LYS A 39 -0.11 -7.83 10.41
C LYS A 39 -1.55 -8.30 10.37
N LEU A 40 -2.47 -7.37 10.11
CA LEU A 40 -3.88 -7.66 9.85
C LEU A 40 -4.31 -7.03 8.52
N GLY A 41 -5.49 -7.39 7.99
CA GLY A 41 -5.95 -6.83 6.72
C GLY A 41 -7.46 -6.76 6.56
N VAL A 42 -7.86 -5.80 5.72
CA VAL A 42 -9.26 -5.55 5.32
C VAL A 42 -9.38 -5.68 3.81
N ILE A 43 -10.48 -6.27 3.34
CA ILE A 43 -10.81 -6.30 1.93
C ILE A 43 -12.26 -5.89 1.71
N GLU A 44 -12.48 -5.09 0.67
CA GLU A 44 -13.80 -4.72 0.17
C GLU A 44 -13.91 -5.07 -1.31
N LEU A 45 -15.02 -5.71 -1.71
CA LEU A 45 -15.35 -5.98 -3.10
C LEU A 45 -16.38 -4.97 -3.58
N ASP A 46 -16.02 -4.17 -4.57
CA ASP A 46 -16.90 -3.10 -5.06
C ASP A 46 -16.79 -2.85 -6.58
N ASN A 47 -17.74 -2.15 -7.18
CA ASN A 47 -17.68 -1.67 -8.56
C ASN A 47 -16.85 -0.38 -8.67
N ILE A 48 -15.56 -0.49 -8.41
CA ILE A 48 -14.61 0.62 -8.21
C ILE A 48 -14.55 1.69 -9.35
N PRO A 49 -14.76 1.44 -10.66
CA PRO A 49 -14.54 2.46 -11.69
C PRO A 49 -15.50 3.66 -11.66
N GLU A 50 -16.74 3.48 -11.19
CA GLU A 50 -17.68 4.58 -10.94
C GLU A 50 -17.55 5.13 -9.51
N TYR A 51 -16.95 4.34 -8.61
CA TYR A 51 -16.90 4.54 -7.16
C TYR A 51 -15.77 5.46 -6.68
N ILE A 52 -14.59 5.45 -7.32
CA ILE A 52 -13.49 6.38 -6.98
C ILE A 52 -13.79 7.81 -7.48
N LYS A 53 -14.79 7.99 -8.35
CA LYS A 53 -15.17 9.30 -8.91
C LYS A 53 -16.17 10.08 -8.05
N LYS A 54 -16.72 9.50 -6.98
CA LYS A 54 -17.68 10.17 -6.08
C LYS A 54 -17.23 9.99 -4.63
N ASP A 55 -16.88 11.10 -3.98
CA ASP A 55 -16.29 11.13 -2.63
C ASP A 55 -17.10 10.39 -1.54
N GLY A 56 -18.40 10.17 -1.75
CA GLY A 56 -19.31 9.63 -0.73
C GLY A 56 -19.34 8.11 -0.51
N LYS A 57 -18.45 7.28 -1.11
CA LYS A 57 -18.61 5.80 -1.06
C LYS A 57 -17.41 4.97 -0.59
N LEU A 58 -16.30 5.59 -0.17
CA LEU A 58 -15.18 4.89 0.50
C LEU A 58 -15.48 4.58 1.98
N THR A 59 -16.56 5.13 2.53
CA THR A 59 -16.94 5.09 3.95
C THR A 59 -16.97 3.67 4.51
N ASN A 60 -17.53 2.69 3.82
CA ASN A 60 -17.61 1.32 4.34
C ASN A 60 -16.24 0.67 4.50
N PHE A 61 -15.35 0.85 3.52
CA PHE A 61 -13.99 0.32 3.60
C PHE A 61 -13.18 1.03 4.68
N VAL A 62 -13.29 2.37 4.75
CA VAL A 62 -12.61 3.16 5.79
C VAL A 62 -13.12 2.80 7.17
N ASN A 63 -14.42 2.63 7.38
CA ASN A 63 -15.00 2.20 8.65
C ASN A 63 -14.47 0.82 9.07
N LYS A 64 -14.43 -0.15 8.15
CA LYS A 64 -13.84 -1.47 8.44
C LYS A 64 -12.36 -1.38 8.82
N LEU A 65 -11.62 -0.49 8.14
CA LEU A 65 -10.22 -0.24 8.46
C LEU A 65 -10.05 0.38 9.85
N LEU A 66 -10.85 1.39 10.20
CA LEU A 66 -10.82 2.05 11.50
C LEU A 66 -11.20 1.09 12.62
N ILE A 67 -12.27 0.30 12.44
CA ILE A 67 -12.67 -0.76 13.37
C ILE A 67 -11.54 -1.78 13.57
N LEU A 68 -10.85 -2.17 12.49
CA LEU A 68 -9.71 -3.07 12.61
C LEU A 68 -8.56 -2.42 13.40
N ILE A 69 -8.28 -1.14 13.17
CA ILE A 69 -7.23 -0.41 13.88
C ILE A 69 -7.55 -0.32 15.38
N THR A 70 -8.71 0.23 15.74
CA THR A 70 -9.13 0.37 17.16
C THR A 70 -9.44 -0.96 17.84
N SER A 71 -9.82 -1.95 17.03
CA SER A 71 -9.96 -3.38 17.33
C SER A 71 -8.77 -3.97 18.07
N TYR A 72 -7.63 -3.81 17.41
CA TYR A 72 -6.52 -4.73 17.56
C TYR A 72 -5.18 -4.06 17.77
N TYR A 73 -5.09 -2.75 17.61
CA TYR A 73 -3.88 -1.99 17.85
C TYR A 73 -4.13 -1.01 18.97
N ASP A 74 -3.21 -0.94 19.93
CA ASP A 74 -3.21 0.08 20.95
C ASP A 74 -2.74 1.42 20.32
N ILE A 75 -3.71 2.29 20.04
CA ILE A 75 -3.49 3.62 19.46
C ILE A 75 -3.56 4.64 20.58
N SER A 76 -2.45 4.82 21.28
CA SER A 76 -2.28 5.91 22.24
C SER A 76 -2.09 7.25 21.52
N ASP A 77 -2.30 8.35 22.25
CA ASP A 77 -2.07 9.70 21.73
C ASP A 77 -0.59 9.89 21.32
N ASN A 78 -0.35 10.74 20.32
CA ASN A 78 0.99 11.12 19.83
C ASN A 78 1.82 10.04 19.13
N ILE A 79 1.21 8.91 18.72
CA ILE A 79 1.88 7.98 17.79
C ILE A 79 1.91 8.52 16.34
N GLU A 80 2.87 8.03 15.54
CA GLU A 80 2.93 8.27 14.09
C GLU A 80 2.37 7.08 13.30
N ILE A 81 1.44 7.38 12.40
CA ILE A 81 0.77 6.44 11.50
C ILE A 81 1.20 6.74 10.07
N MET A 82 1.70 5.74 9.34
CA MET A 82 2.07 5.88 7.94
C MET A 82 1.08 5.18 7.02
N VAL A 83 0.50 5.92 6.07
CA VAL A 83 -0.43 5.43 5.06
C VAL A 83 0.28 5.34 3.71
N LEU A 84 0.45 4.13 3.19
CA LEU A 84 1.15 3.83 1.94
C LEU A 84 0.19 3.47 0.82
N GLY A 85 0.52 3.87 -0.39
CA GLY A 85 -0.24 3.48 -1.57
C GLY A 85 0.47 3.71 -2.89
N ASP A 86 -0.24 3.48 -3.99
CA ASP A 86 0.33 3.58 -5.35
C ASP A 86 0.40 5.01 -5.92
N GLY A 87 0.09 6.04 -5.12
CA GLY A 87 0.06 7.43 -5.60
C GLY A 87 -1.33 7.94 -5.98
N ALA A 88 -2.38 7.12 -5.85
CA ALA A 88 -3.73 7.51 -6.25
C ALA A 88 -4.37 8.53 -5.28
N PRO A 89 -5.11 9.55 -5.78
CA PRO A 89 -5.66 10.63 -4.95
C PRO A 89 -6.53 10.16 -3.77
N TRP A 90 -7.33 9.11 -3.95
CA TRP A 90 -8.21 8.58 -2.90
C TRP A 90 -7.45 8.06 -1.67
N ILE A 91 -6.18 7.65 -1.82
CA ILE A 91 -5.33 7.19 -0.71
C ILE A 91 -4.95 8.35 0.19
N LYS A 92 -4.68 9.52 -0.39
CA LYS A 92 -4.46 10.76 0.37
C LYS A 92 -5.71 11.15 1.16
N ASN A 93 -6.90 10.97 0.58
CA ASN A 93 -8.15 11.22 1.29
C ASN A 93 -8.32 10.27 2.48
N ILE A 94 -7.96 8.98 2.36
CA ILE A 94 -7.97 8.07 3.50
C ILE A 94 -6.99 8.51 4.59
N ALA A 95 -5.78 8.96 4.24
CA ALA A 95 -4.85 9.49 5.24
C ALA A 95 -5.45 10.68 6.01
N LYS A 96 -6.16 11.58 5.32
CA LYS A 96 -6.90 12.67 5.97
C LYS A 96 -8.01 12.16 6.91
N PHE A 97 -8.82 11.20 6.47
CA PHE A 97 -9.87 10.61 7.32
C PHE A 97 -9.29 9.93 8.57
N ILE A 98 -8.16 9.24 8.45
CA ILE A 98 -7.47 8.64 9.61
C ILE A 98 -6.96 9.75 10.55
N GLN A 99 -6.43 10.86 10.00
CA GLN A 99 -5.97 12.01 10.79
C GLN A 99 -7.12 12.69 11.55
N GLU A 100 -8.29 12.83 10.95
CA GLU A 100 -9.49 13.37 11.58
C GLU A 100 -10.01 12.45 12.70
N TYR A 101 -9.93 11.13 12.50
CA TYR A 101 -10.36 10.14 13.50
C TYR A 101 -9.39 10.04 14.69
N PHE A 102 -8.09 10.25 14.45
CA PHE A 102 -7.03 10.21 15.46
C PHE A 102 -6.35 11.60 15.57
N PRO A 103 -7.03 12.63 16.08
CA PRO A 103 -6.59 14.03 15.98
C PRO A 103 -5.32 14.34 16.76
N LYS A 104 -4.97 13.52 17.77
CA LYS A 104 -3.77 13.67 18.59
C LYS A 104 -2.57 12.89 18.03
N ASN A 105 -2.75 12.16 16.94
CA ASN A 105 -1.72 11.38 16.28
C ASN A 105 -1.23 12.11 15.03
N LYS A 106 -0.04 11.75 14.54
CA LYS A 106 0.45 12.27 13.26
C LYS A 106 0.25 11.22 12.18
N VAL A 107 -0.48 11.57 11.13
CA VAL A 107 -0.71 10.68 9.99
C VAL A 107 0.06 11.16 8.78
N HIS A 108 0.99 10.33 8.31
CA HIS A 108 1.84 10.60 7.16
C HIS A 108 1.37 9.80 5.96
N TYR A 109 1.14 10.45 4.83
CA TYR A 109 0.96 9.77 3.55
C TYR A 109 2.33 9.53 2.89
N THR A 110 2.54 8.35 2.30
CA THR A 110 3.72 8.05 1.52
C THR A 110 3.43 7.15 0.31
N ILE A 111 4.26 7.22 -0.73
CA ILE A 111 4.14 6.34 -1.89
C ILE A 111 4.83 5.01 -1.60
N ASP A 112 4.18 3.89 -1.92
CA ASP A 112 4.77 2.56 -1.77
C ASP A 112 6.03 2.42 -2.62
N LYS A 113 7.12 2.02 -1.97
CA LYS A 113 8.43 1.84 -2.59
C LYS A 113 8.38 0.90 -3.79
N PHE A 114 7.59 -0.16 -3.72
CA PHE A 114 7.50 -1.16 -4.80
C PHE A 114 7.01 -0.55 -6.11
N HIS A 115 6.00 0.33 -6.06
CA HIS A 115 5.37 0.87 -7.26
C HIS A 115 6.28 1.85 -8.00
N LEU A 116 6.93 2.76 -7.28
CA LEU A 116 7.88 3.70 -7.88
C LEU A 116 9.18 3.02 -8.32
N THR A 117 9.72 2.12 -7.51
CA THR A 117 10.91 1.32 -7.87
C THR A 117 10.70 0.55 -9.17
N LYS A 118 9.52 -0.05 -9.34
CA LYS A 118 9.15 -0.72 -10.59
C LYS A 118 9.11 0.25 -11.77
N ARG A 119 8.50 1.43 -11.61
CA ARG A 119 8.48 2.47 -12.66
C ARG A 119 9.88 2.90 -13.05
N PHE A 120 10.79 3.11 -12.10
CA PHE A 120 12.19 3.44 -12.39
C PHE A 120 12.89 2.30 -13.14
N LYS A 121 12.63 1.05 -12.77
CA LYS A 121 13.18 -0.12 -13.47
C LYS A 121 12.69 -0.21 -14.91
N ASP A 122 11.42 0.13 -15.15
CA ASP A 122 10.81 0.17 -16.48
C ASP A 122 11.29 1.37 -17.32
N LEU A 123 11.62 2.51 -16.68
CA LEU A 123 12.18 3.69 -17.33
C LEU A 123 13.64 3.48 -17.76
N PHE A 124 14.43 2.81 -16.92
CA PHE A 124 15.87 2.65 -17.11
C PHE A 124 16.28 1.19 -17.33
N PRO A 125 15.80 0.50 -18.38
CA PRO A 125 15.97 -0.95 -18.52
C PRO A 125 17.44 -1.36 -18.73
N PHE A 126 17.73 -2.65 -18.50
CA PHE A 126 19.05 -3.25 -18.72
C PHE A 126 20.19 -2.58 -17.92
N GLN A 127 19.94 -2.27 -16.65
CA GLN A 127 20.90 -1.60 -15.76
C GLN A 127 22.25 -2.34 -15.66
N HIS A 128 22.28 -3.66 -15.89
CA HIS A 128 23.52 -4.44 -15.89
C HIS A 128 24.38 -4.26 -17.15
N LYS A 129 23.79 -3.85 -18.29
CA LYS A 129 24.50 -3.65 -19.57
C LYS A 129 24.75 -2.17 -19.88
N ASN A 130 23.87 -1.29 -19.42
CA ASN A 130 23.94 0.14 -19.72
C ASN A 130 24.31 0.93 -18.45
N LYS A 131 25.56 1.42 -18.40
CA LYS A 131 26.11 2.18 -17.26
C LYS A 131 25.30 3.45 -16.96
N LEU A 132 24.82 4.12 -18.01
CA LEU A 132 24.06 5.36 -17.88
C LEU A 132 22.67 5.10 -17.28
N ASN A 133 21.97 4.06 -17.75
CA ASN A 133 20.71 3.61 -17.14
C ASN A 133 20.92 3.12 -15.70
N LYS A 134 22.04 2.43 -15.42
CA LYS A 134 22.39 1.99 -14.07
C LYS A 134 22.51 3.16 -13.11
N LYS A 135 23.24 4.20 -13.51
CA LYS A 135 23.43 5.41 -12.72
C LYS A 135 22.10 6.12 -12.47
N ALA A 136 21.34 6.42 -13.54
CA ALA A 136 20.04 7.09 -13.42
C ALA A 136 19.04 6.31 -12.55
N TYR A 137 19.01 4.98 -12.66
CA TYR A 137 18.19 4.13 -11.81
C TYR A 137 18.61 4.20 -10.34
N ASN A 138 19.90 4.07 -10.04
CA ASN A 138 20.43 4.10 -8.68
C ASN A 138 20.21 5.47 -8.04
N ASP A 139 20.47 6.55 -8.76
CA ASP A 139 20.26 7.93 -8.31
C ASP A 139 18.77 8.15 -8.00
N ALA A 140 17.86 7.76 -8.90
CA ALA A 140 16.42 7.87 -8.68
C ALA A 140 15.94 7.08 -7.46
N ILE A 141 16.46 5.86 -7.25
CA ILE A 141 16.13 5.04 -6.07
C ILE A 141 16.64 5.70 -4.79
N SER A 142 17.90 6.12 -4.78
CA SER A 142 18.51 6.77 -3.62
C SER A 142 17.76 8.04 -3.25
N TYR A 143 17.52 8.94 -4.21
CA TYR A 143 16.80 10.18 -3.95
C TYR A 143 15.37 9.94 -3.47
N PHE A 144 14.70 8.94 -4.03
CA PHE A 144 13.37 8.57 -3.56
C PHE A 144 13.39 8.01 -2.13
N TYR A 145 14.28 7.08 -1.80
CA TYR A 145 14.34 6.46 -0.47
C TYR A 145 14.78 7.45 0.61
N ASP A 146 15.63 8.41 0.25
CA ASP A 146 16.09 9.49 1.13
C ASP A 146 15.09 10.64 1.24
N GLY A 147 13.96 10.60 0.54
CA GLY A 147 12.96 11.68 0.51
C GLY A 147 13.43 12.99 -0.16
N LYS A 148 14.48 12.92 -0.98
CA LYS A 148 15.07 14.02 -1.73
C LYS A 148 14.25 14.36 -2.97
N TYR A 149 13.10 14.99 -2.76
CA TYR A 149 12.09 15.26 -3.81
C TYR A 149 12.65 16.07 -4.98
N LYS A 150 13.40 17.16 -4.71
CA LYS A 150 13.89 18.06 -5.76
C LYS A 150 14.94 17.37 -6.63
N GLU A 151 15.85 16.64 -6.01
CA GLU A 151 16.90 15.87 -6.64
C GLU A 151 16.32 14.73 -7.48
N LEU A 152 15.32 14.02 -6.94
CA LEU A 152 14.58 13.00 -7.68
C LEU A 152 13.93 13.59 -8.94
N LEU A 153 13.27 14.74 -8.79
CA LEU A 153 12.59 15.39 -9.91
C LEU A 153 13.59 15.84 -10.99
N ASN A 154 14.68 16.50 -10.59
CA ASN A 154 15.74 16.94 -11.48
C ASN A 154 16.40 15.75 -12.20
N CYS A 155 16.62 14.63 -11.49
CA CYS A 155 17.17 13.40 -12.05
C CYS A 155 16.28 12.86 -13.18
N LEU A 156 14.96 12.86 -13.00
CA LEU A 156 14.01 12.38 -14.00
C LEU A 156 13.86 13.35 -15.17
N GLU A 157 13.83 14.66 -14.91
CA GLU A 157 13.73 15.67 -15.97
C GLU A 157 14.97 15.65 -16.88
N SER A 158 16.17 15.53 -16.28
CA SER A 158 17.44 15.40 -17.00
C SER A 158 17.52 14.12 -17.85
N ALA A 159 16.83 13.06 -17.43
CA ALA A 159 16.81 11.79 -18.17
C ALA A 159 16.17 11.88 -19.55
N THR A 160 15.38 12.93 -19.81
CA THR A 160 14.77 13.20 -21.13
C THR A 160 15.80 13.23 -22.25
N SER A 161 17.03 13.64 -21.96
CA SER A 161 18.13 13.77 -22.93
C SER A 161 18.62 12.44 -23.52
N PHE A 162 18.46 11.32 -22.80
CA PHE A 162 19.01 10.02 -23.20
C PHE A 162 17.99 8.88 -23.16
N ILE A 163 16.80 9.10 -22.60
CA ILE A 163 15.78 8.06 -22.52
C ILE A 163 15.27 7.71 -23.92
N ARG A 164 14.97 6.43 -24.15
CA ARG A 164 14.39 6.00 -25.42
C ARG A 164 13.05 6.70 -25.65
N GLU A 165 12.78 7.09 -26.90
CA GLU A 165 11.55 7.79 -27.29
C GLU A 165 10.28 7.06 -26.83
N THR A 166 10.27 5.73 -26.98
CA THR A 166 9.18 4.83 -26.53
C THR A 166 8.88 4.91 -25.02
N LYS A 167 9.78 5.48 -24.21
CA LYS A 167 9.65 5.63 -22.75
C LYS A 167 9.33 7.06 -22.32
N ILE A 168 9.36 8.05 -23.22
CA ILE A 168 9.08 9.46 -22.89
C ILE A 168 7.69 9.61 -22.26
N LYS A 169 6.68 8.89 -22.76
CA LYS A 169 5.34 8.91 -22.17
C LYS A 169 5.37 8.43 -20.71
N LEU A 170 6.02 7.30 -20.44
CA LEU A 170 6.16 6.75 -19.08
C LEU A 170 6.94 7.72 -18.17
N LEU A 171 7.94 8.42 -18.71
CA LEU A 171 8.72 9.41 -17.96
C LEU A 171 7.84 10.57 -17.52
N LYS A 172 7.10 11.17 -18.48
CA LYS A 172 6.16 12.27 -18.20
C LYS A 172 5.09 11.86 -17.18
N GLU A 173 4.53 10.65 -17.30
CA GLU A 173 3.56 10.12 -16.34
C GLU A 173 4.17 9.92 -14.94
N THR A 174 5.43 9.48 -14.87
CA THR A 174 6.13 9.27 -13.59
C THR A 174 6.50 10.59 -12.93
N ILE A 175 6.96 11.58 -13.69
CA ILE A 175 7.20 12.95 -13.21
C ILE A 175 5.89 13.55 -12.66
N ARG A 176 4.79 13.44 -13.42
CA ARG A 176 3.48 13.92 -12.96
C ARG A 176 3.03 13.22 -11.68
N LEU A 177 3.21 11.90 -11.58
CA LEU A 177 2.90 11.14 -10.38
C LEU A 177 3.68 11.66 -9.16
N ILE A 178 4.98 11.91 -9.32
CA ILE A 178 5.85 12.43 -8.25
C ILE A 178 5.45 13.85 -7.86
N LYS A 179 5.22 14.76 -8.83
CA LYS A 179 4.75 16.13 -8.55
C LYS A 179 3.42 16.14 -7.78
N ASN A 180 2.50 15.26 -8.17
CA ASN A 180 1.21 15.13 -7.49
C ASN A 180 1.31 14.51 -6.08
N ASN A 181 2.47 13.98 -5.69
CA ASN A 181 2.68 13.25 -4.45
C ASN A 181 3.97 13.68 -3.74
N GLU A 182 4.30 14.98 -3.78
CA GLU A 182 5.51 15.56 -3.15
C GLU A 182 5.67 15.13 -1.70
N ASP A 183 4.64 15.31 -0.86
CA ASP A 183 4.68 14.88 0.55
C ASP A 183 4.98 13.40 0.69
N GLY A 184 4.43 12.58 -0.21
CA GLY A 184 4.65 11.14 -0.18
C GLY A 184 6.02 10.69 -0.66
N VAL A 185 6.79 11.58 -1.30
CA VAL A 185 8.22 11.38 -1.53
C VAL A 185 9.01 11.86 -0.33
N LYS A 186 8.74 13.07 0.18
CA LYS A 186 9.46 13.62 1.34
C LYS A 186 9.35 12.74 2.58
N ASN A 187 8.19 12.13 2.80
CA ASN A 187 7.93 11.26 3.95
C ASN A 187 8.63 9.89 3.88
N GLN A 188 9.41 9.58 2.84
CA GLN A 188 10.18 8.33 2.75
C GLN A 188 11.31 8.23 3.80
N SER A 189 11.82 9.37 4.27
CA SER A 189 12.92 9.46 5.24
C SER A 189 12.45 9.43 6.70
N LEU A 190 11.15 9.34 6.95
CA LEU A 190 10.60 9.24 8.31
C LEU A 190 11.03 7.91 8.95
N SER A 191 11.59 8.01 10.16
CA SER A 191 12.21 6.86 10.86
C SER A 191 11.38 6.34 12.04
N LYS A 192 10.43 7.12 12.57
CA LYS A 192 9.65 6.77 13.78
C LYS A 192 8.20 6.43 13.45
N ILE A 193 7.98 5.31 12.76
CA ILE A 193 6.63 4.88 12.38
C ILE A 193 6.20 3.70 13.25
N ILE A 194 5.10 3.88 13.99
CA ILE A 194 4.58 2.88 14.92
C ILE A 194 3.50 2.03 14.24
N LEU A 195 2.66 2.64 13.42
CA LEU A 195 1.62 1.93 12.68
C LEU A 195 1.73 2.20 11.19
N VAL A 196 1.61 1.14 10.40
CA VAL A 196 1.72 1.18 8.95
C VAL A 196 0.45 0.63 8.32
N VAL A 197 -0.19 1.45 7.48
CA VAL A 197 -1.41 1.13 6.73
C VAL A 197 -1.08 1.12 5.25
N ILE A 198 -1.16 -0.04 4.59
CA ILE A 198 -0.85 -0.19 3.16
C ILE A 198 -2.15 -0.38 2.38
N LEU A 199 -2.46 0.55 1.48
CA LEU A 199 -3.67 0.60 0.66
C LEU A 199 -3.39 0.25 -0.80
N ARG A 200 -4.21 -0.64 -1.37
CA ARG A 200 -4.05 -1.12 -2.76
C ARG A 200 -5.39 -1.38 -3.43
N VAL A 201 -5.51 -1.00 -4.71
CA VAL A 201 -6.62 -1.46 -5.56
C VAL A 201 -6.17 -2.62 -6.45
N ILE A 202 -6.98 -3.68 -6.47
CA ILE A 202 -6.73 -4.88 -7.29
C ILE A 202 -7.65 -4.81 -8.51
N TYR A 203 -7.24 -4.05 -9.53
CA TYR A 203 -7.99 -3.88 -10.79
C TYR A 203 -7.94 -5.12 -11.71
N ARG A 204 -6.91 -5.94 -11.55
CA ARG A 204 -6.68 -7.15 -12.34
C ARG A 204 -5.75 -8.01 -11.51
N ILE A 205 -6.30 -9.06 -10.94
CA ILE A 205 -5.67 -10.08 -10.07
C ILE A 205 -4.16 -10.18 -10.33
N ILE A 206 -3.36 -9.89 -9.29
CA ILE A 206 -1.97 -10.34 -8.99
C ILE A 206 -1.30 -9.34 -8.00
N SER A 207 -1.96 -9.02 -6.87
CA SER A 207 -1.20 -8.59 -5.66
C SER A 207 -0.54 -9.83 -5.07
N HIS A 208 0.71 -9.76 -4.56
CA HIS A 208 1.43 -10.91 -3.97
C HIS A 208 0.55 -11.76 -3.03
N TYR A 209 -0.37 -11.11 -2.30
CA TYR A 209 -1.32 -11.74 -1.40
C TYR A 209 -2.38 -12.60 -2.10
N CYS A 210 -2.86 -12.18 -3.27
CA CYS A 210 -3.87 -12.91 -4.03
C CYS A 210 -3.28 -13.81 -5.12
N LYS A 211 -1.97 -13.72 -5.42
CA LYS A 211 -1.31 -14.50 -6.50
C LYS A 211 -1.39 -16.01 -6.28
N GLY A 212 -1.32 -16.47 -5.03
CA GLY A 212 -1.40 -17.91 -4.70
C GLY A 212 -2.84 -18.45 -4.63
N VAL A 213 -3.83 -17.56 -4.56
CA VAL A 213 -5.23 -17.93 -4.28
C VAL A 213 -6.12 -17.79 -5.51
N LEU A 214 -5.77 -16.86 -6.40
CA LEU A 214 -6.49 -16.54 -7.61
C LEU A 214 -5.67 -16.89 -8.86
N VAL A 215 -6.30 -17.63 -9.76
CA VAL A 215 -5.74 -18.02 -11.06
C VAL A 215 -5.78 -16.82 -12.00
N LYS A 216 -4.64 -16.56 -12.65
CA LYS A 216 -4.48 -15.46 -13.61
C LYS A 216 -5.53 -15.58 -14.72
N LYS A 217 -6.27 -14.50 -14.98
CA LYS A 217 -7.34 -14.39 -16.01
C LYS A 217 -8.59 -15.28 -15.76
N ALA A 218 -8.70 -15.96 -14.62
CA ALA A 218 -9.92 -16.69 -14.29
C ALA A 218 -11.07 -15.75 -13.93
N THR A 219 -12.30 -16.19 -14.22
CA THR A 219 -13.53 -15.51 -13.79
C THR A 219 -14.12 -16.29 -12.61
N TYR A 220 -14.47 -15.58 -11.55
CA TYR A 220 -15.04 -16.19 -10.34
C TYR A 220 -16.47 -15.69 -10.12
N HIS A 221 -17.34 -16.56 -9.60
CA HIS A 221 -18.57 -16.11 -8.98
C HIS A 221 -18.25 -15.27 -7.73
N GLU A 222 -19.04 -14.25 -7.41
CA GLU A 222 -18.77 -13.33 -6.30
C GLU A 222 -18.59 -14.06 -4.96
N LYS A 223 -19.47 -15.01 -4.64
CA LYS A 223 -19.36 -15.85 -3.42
C LYS A 223 -18.02 -16.59 -3.36
N THR A 224 -17.58 -17.17 -4.48
CA THR A 224 -16.31 -17.89 -4.57
C THR A 224 -15.12 -16.95 -4.42
N LEU A 225 -15.19 -15.76 -5.02
CA LEU A 225 -14.16 -14.74 -4.89
C LEU A 225 -14.04 -14.27 -3.43
N LYS A 226 -15.17 -13.97 -2.77
CA LYS A 226 -15.22 -13.61 -1.34
C LYS A 226 -14.61 -14.71 -0.48
N ASN A 227 -15.04 -15.95 -0.63
CA ASN A 227 -14.52 -17.07 0.17
C ASN A 227 -13.01 -17.23 0.00
N LYS A 228 -12.52 -17.21 -1.25
CA LYS A 228 -11.08 -17.30 -1.54
C LYS A 228 -10.29 -16.17 -0.90
N LEU A 229 -10.77 -14.93 -1.02
CA LEU A 229 -10.13 -13.76 -0.44
C LEU A 229 -10.17 -13.79 1.09
N ASN A 230 -11.28 -14.22 1.69
CA ASN A 230 -11.41 -14.37 3.13
C ASN A 230 -10.44 -15.42 3.66
N THR A 231 -10.35 -16.60 3.02
CA THR A 231 -9.35 -17.63 3.38
C THR A 231 -7.93 -17.08 3.27
N SER A 232 -7.63 -16.33 2.20
CA SER A 232 -6.34 -15.66 2.05
C SER A 232 -6.07 -14.68 3.20
N MET A 233 -7.10 -13.98 3.67
CA MET A 233 -6.99 -13.00 4.74
C MET A 233 -6.84 -13.68 6.11
N SER A 234 -7.54 -14.79 6.35
CA SER A 234 -7.42 -15.60 7.56
C SER A 234 -6.02 -16.17 7.75
N ASN A 235 -5.23 -16.30 6.68
CA ASN A 235 -3.84 -16.72 6.76
C ASN A 235 -2.89 -15.62 7.28
N PHE A 236 -3.34 -14.37 7.44
CA PHE A 236 -2.56 -13.30 8.08
C PHE A 236 -2.57 -13.36 9.62
N LYS A 237 -3.21 -14.36 10.25
CA LYS A 237 -3.34 -14.54 11.72
C LYS A 237 -2.15 -13.97 12.53
N ASN A 238 -2.34 -13.11 13.54
CA ASN A 238 -3.24 -13.20 14.71
C ASN A 238 -4.76 -13.27 14.43
N LYS A 239 -5.43 -14.24 15.09
CA LYS A 239 -6.79 -14.75 14.84
C LYS A 239 -7.90 -13.72 15.06
N ILE A 240 -8.40 -13.07 14.01
CA ILE A 240 -9.74 -12.45 14.03
C ILE A 240 -10.53 -12.76 12.75
N ASN A 241 -11.69 -13.38 12.94
CA ASN A 241 -12.73 -13.55 11.92
C ASN A 241 -13.62 -12.31 11.86
N LEU A 242 -13.16 -11.24 11.20
CA LEU A 242 -13.92 -9.99 11.08
C LEU A 242 -15.07 -10.04 10.04
N PHE A 243 -15.25 -11.18 9.36
CA PHE A 243 -16.08 -11.22 8.15
C PHE A 243 -17.33 -12.09 8.26
N ASN A 244 -17.74 -12.57 9.45
CA ASN A 244 -18.88 -13.49 9.49
C ASN A 244 -19.82 -13.51 10.71
N THR A 245 -19.81 -12.57 11.67
CA THR A 245 -20.73 -12.68 12.82
C THR A 245 -21.37 -11.36 13.25
N ASN A 246 -22.68 -11.43 13.51
CA ASN A 246 -23.45 -10.49 14.34
C ASN A 246 -23.19 -10.73 15.84
N GLU A 247 -21.97 -11.15 16.23
CA GLU A 247 -21.62 -11.46 17.62
C GLU A 247 -20.35 -10.72 18.05
N PRO A 248 -20.28 -10.24 19.30
CA PRO A 248 -19.12 -9.55 19.84
C PRO A 248 -17.99 -10.55 20.10
N LEU A 249 -16.78 -10.23 19.63
CA LEU A 249 -15.57 -11.04 19.82
C LEU A 249 -14.78 -10.52 21.04
N GLU A 250 -14.36 -11.43 21.92
CA GLU A 250 -13.60 -11.17 23.14
C GLU A 250 -12.28 -10.43 22.90
N GLU A 251 -11.99 -9.52 23.83
CA GLU A 251 -10.90 -8.53 23.84
C GLU A 251 -9.52 -9.17 24.01
N ASN A 252 -8.72 -9.17 22.94
CA ASN A 252 -7.26 -9.21 23.06
C ASN A 252 -6.69 -8.01 22.30
N LYS A 253 -6.68 -6.83 22.94
CA LYS A 253 -5.98 -5.66 22.42
C LYS A 253 -4.48 -5.93 22.42
N ILE A 254 -3.79 -5.63 21.32
CA ILE A 254 -2.33 -5.72 21.28
C ILE A 254 -1.78 -4.50 22.03
N ASN A 255 -1.45 -4.68 23.31
CA ASN A 255 -0.88 -3.63 24.18
C ASN A 255 0.53 -3.25 23.71
N TYR A 256 0.79 -1.95 23.56
CA TYR A 256 2.14 -1.43 23.36
C TYR A 256 2.49 -0.49 24.52
N SER A 257 3.34 -0.95 25.44
CA SER A 257 3.98 0.00 26.37
C SER A 257 4.98 0.84 25.58
N VAL A 258 4.72 2.15 25.48
CA VAL A 258 5.64 3.16 24.97
C VAL A 258 6.82 3.26 25.93
N ASN A 259 7.79 2.35 25.83
CA ASN A 259 9.09 2.45 26.47
C ASN A 259 10.10 1.61 25.69
N ASN A 260 11.05 2.30 25.05
CA ASN A 260 12.32 1.83 24.46
C ASN A 260 12.54 2.16 22.97
N PHE A 261 12.44 3.44 22.57
CA PHE A 261 13.23 3.94 21.42
C PHE A 261 13.73 5.36 21.68
N VAL A 262 14.32 5.57 22.86
CA VAL A 262 15.38 6.55 23.06
C VAL A 262 16.65 5.74 23.29
N ASN A 263 17.24 5.23 22.22
CA ASN A 263 18.66 4.96 22.23
C ASN A 263 19.27 5.24 20.87
N ASN A 264 20.39 5.95 20.95
CA ASN A 264 21.05 6.67 19.90
C ASN A 264 21.58 5.74 18.78
N ASN A 265 21.68 6.30 17.58
CA ASN A 265 22.56 5.85 16.50
C ASN A 265 22.30 4.46 15.89
N LEU A 266 21.18 4.29 15.19
CA LEU A 266 21.13 3.33 14.07
C LEU A 266 20.40 3.97 12.86
N GLN A 267 21.16 4.80 12.13
CA GLN A 267 21.02 4.84 10.68
C GLN A 267 21.42 3.46 10.15
N THR A 268 20.47 2.54 10.06
CA THR A 268 20.67 1.30 9.31
C THR A 268 19.65 1.25 8.18
N ASN A 269 20.08 1.87 7.08
CA ASN A 269 19.81 1.49 5.70
C ASN A 269 18.73 0.41 5.53
N LEU A 270 17.48 0.87 5.39
CA LEU A 270 16.39 0.05 4.90
C LEU A 270 16.57 -0.19 3.40
N TYR A 271 17.44 -1.14 3.05
CA TYR A 271 17.51 -1.70 1.71
C TYR A 271 16.24 -2.53 1.46
N VAL A 272 15.32 -1.97 0.68
CA VAL A 272 14.12 -2.65 0.19
C VAL A 272 14.39 -3.09 -1.25
N TYR A 273 14.35 -4.40 -1.52
CA TYR A 273 14.44 -4.98 -2.86
C TYR A 273 13.21 -4.68 -3.73
#